data_AF-A0A6A6C000-F1
#
_entry.id   AF-A0A6A6C000-F1
#
_cell.length_a   1.000
_cell.length_b   1.000
_cell.length_c   1.000
_cell.angle_alpha   90.00
_cell.angle_beta   90.00
_cell.angle_gamma   90.00
#
_symmetry.space_group_name_H-M   'P 1'
#
loop_
_entity.id
_entity.type
_entity.pdbx_description
1 polymer ?
#
loop_
_entity_poly.entity_id
_entity_poly.type
_entity_poly.pdbx_seq_one_letter_code
_entity_poly.pdbx_strand_id
1 'polypeptide(L)'
;MKSFTTAAAVAAFAGLASAKHCQELTVPVTISARNGKYDQAKLTPQTNIDVTNFILLQSRQGTNYSQTALEGYQTVSGTYNIAATYCAPDSGSASTVQVLTHGIGFDRSYWDSPYANGNYSYVNQATSRGYATFAFDRLGIGHSSHGEPVNEIQVLLEVAALKSLTDKIREGSIQGVPKYGKNGTFLPYFLLGGNFVQANKNPALATYVNGYLAPADASAVQTNFFAPGDFDPNILTFATQTGQPVTIGELLTIGGSTGSKNLFKGPVLIITGEYDVPYCGGNCLAAPTGYNSIPETSKQYLPNASPFQVDIVKGAGHGLNYQYTHTTTYNDILSFFEQNGLAASGSGKSSQAQPPAGKPPGGMGGNWGTSAAGAGGNAVTQIDDGQPQVPTGKPVQQISDGTSASCVCTSQS
;
A
#
# COMPACT_ATOMS: atom_id res chain seq x y z
N MET A 1 19.50 40.43 51.89
CA MET A 1 18.98 39.28 51.13
C MET A 1 19.91 39.05 49.95
N LYS A 2 20.51 37.87 49.80
CA LYS A 2 21.34 37.52 48.63
C LYS A 2 20.51 36.61 47.73
N SER A 3 20.16 37.08 46.54
CA SER A 3 19.41 36.28 45.57
C SER A 3 20.38 35.38 44.80
N PHE A 4 20.17 34.06 44.86
CA PHE A 4 20.87 33.11 44.01
C PHE A 4 19.98 32.78 42.81
N THR A 5 20.32 33.29 41.63
CA THR A 5 19.68 32.91 40.37
C THR A 5 20.25 31.57 39.90
N THR A 6 19.49 30.50 40.09
CA THR A 6 19.81 29.17 39.56
C THR A 6 19.68 29.18 38.04
N ALA A 7 20.78 29.04 37.31
CA ALA A 7 20.76 28.86 35.87
C ALA A 7 20.29 27.43 35.54
N ALA A 8 19.06 27.29 35.03
CA ALA A 8 18.58 26.01 34.52
C ALA A 8 19.24 25.71 33.17
N ALA A 9 20.11 24.70 33.14
CA ALA A 9 20.68 24.20 31.90
C ALA A 9 19.60 23.44 31.12
N VAL A 10 19.03 24.06 30.09
CA VAL A 10 18.15 23.39 29.13
C VAL A 10 19.01 22.49 28.26
N ALA A 11 19.03 21.19 28.58
CA ALA A 11 19.61 20.19 27.72
C ALA A 11 18.73 20.05 26.46
N ALA A 12 19.14 20.70 25.38
CA ALA A 12 18.52 20.50 24.08
C ALA A 12 18.87 19.09 23.57
N PHE A 13 17.96 18.14 23.79
CA PHE A 13 17.95 16.89 23.05
C PHE A 13 17.57 17.20 21.60
N ALA A 14 18.57 17.63 20.82
CA ALA A 14 18.49 17.55 19.37
C ALA A 14 18.43 16.05 19.02
N GLY A 15 17.20 15.54 18.84
CA GLY A 15 17.01 14.23 18.24
C GLY A 15 17.69 14.24 16.88
N LEU A 16 18.72 13.40 16.72
CA LEU A 16 19.30 13.10 15.43
C LEU A 16 18.27 12.29 14.64
N ALA A 17 17.29 12.99 14.07
CA ALA A 17 16.69 12.52 12.84
C ALA A 17 17.86 12.34 11.86
N SER A 18 18.22 11.09 11.56
CA SER A 18 19.01 10.83 10.36
C SER A 18 18.24 11.49 9.24
N ALA A 19 18.85 12.42 8.52
CA ALA A 19 18.20 12.89 7.32
C ALA A 19 18.17 11.72 6.33
N LYS A 20 17.44 11.96 5.25
CA LYS A 20 17.31 11.06 4.13
C LYS A 20 17.64 11.85 2.88
N HIS A 21 18.34 11.20 1.95
CA HIS A 21 18.55 11.75 0.63
C HIS A 21 17.43 11.25 -0.28
N CYS A 22 16.47 12.13 -0.55
CA CYS A 22 15.37 11.86 -1.48
C CYS A 22 15.62 12.50 -2.84
N GLN A 23 15.28 11.77 -3.89
CA GLN A 23 15.31 12.19 -5.28
C GLN A 23 13.93 12.03 -5.90
N GLU A 24 13.39 13.14 -6.42
CA GLU A 24 12.20 13.13 -7.27
C GLU A 24 12.55 12.57 -8.67
N LEU A 25 11.66 11.74 -9.20
CA LEU A 25 11.85 10.96 -10.41
C LEU A 25 10.58 11.01 -11.28
N THR A 26 10.78 11.05 -12.59
CA THR A 26 9.73 10.79 -13.58
C THR A 26 10.17 9.61 -14.42
N VAL A 27 9.54 8.45 -14.22
CA VAL A 27 9.94 7.18 -14.84
C VAL A 27 9.01 6.87 -16.01
N PRO A 28 9.50 6.87 -17.27
CA PRO A 28 8.70 6.45 -18.41
C PRO A 28 8.55 4.92 -18.42
N VAL A 29 7.31 4.46 -18.53
CA VAL A 29 6.93 3.05 -18.65
C VAL A 29 6.14 2.81 -19.93
N THR A 30 6.60 1.90 -20.79
CA THR A 30 5.85 1.44 -21.97
C THR A 30 5.20 0.12 -21.64
N ILE A 31 3.87 0.09 -21.60
CA ILE A 31 3.10 -0.97 -20.94
C ILE A 31 1.88 -1.38 -21.77
N SER A 32 1.36 -2.57 -21.51
CA SER A 32 0.11 -3.04 -22.10
C SER A 32 -0.69 -3.95 -21.16
N ALA A 33 -2.01 -3.82 -21.20
CA ALA A 33 -2.95 -4.57 -20.38
C ALA A 33 -4.20 -4.98 -21.18
N ARG A 34 -4.84 -6.07 -20.75
CA ARG A 34 -6.13 -6.54 -21.28
C ARG A 34 -7.23 -5.99 -20.38
N ASN A 35 -7.71 -4.80 -20.70
CA ASN A 35 -8.75 -4.10 -19.96
C ASN A 35 -10.13 -4.65 -20.27
N GLY A 36 -11.08 -4.43 -19.36
CA GLY A 36 -12.51 -4.57 -19.67
C GLY A 36 -12.93 -3.51 -20.68
N LYS A 37 -13.82 -3.87 -21.61
CA LYS A 37 -14.46 -2.92 -22.51
C LYS A 37 -15.87 -2.63 -22.02
N TYR A 38 -16.18 -1.34 -21.91
CA TYR A 38 -17.39 -0.78 -21.36
C TYR A 38 -17.93 0.35 -22.26
N ASP A 39 -19.25 0.54 -22.27
CA ASP A 39 -19.88 1.72 -22.89
C ASP A 39 -19.44 3.00 -22.17
N GLN A 40 -18.45 3.68 -22.75
CA GLN A 40 -17.83 4.88 -22.19
C GLN A 40 -18.83 6.02 -22.01
N ALA A 41 -19.72 6.23 -22.99
CA ALA A 41 -20.67 7.34 -22.97
C ALA A 41 -21.71 7.16 -21.86
N LYS A 42 -22.10 5.91 -21.58
CA LYS A 42 -23.04 5.55 -20.52
C LYS A 42 -22.42 5.50 -19.12
N LEU A 43 -21.14 5.13 -19.01
CA LEU A 43 -20.46 4.94 -17.72
C LEU A 43 -19.58 6.12 -17.29
N THR A 44 -19.37 7.11 -18.15
CA THR A 44 -18.80 8.41 -17.73
C THR A 44 -19.92 9.27 -17.12
N PRO A 45 -19.94 9.49 -15.79
CA PRO A 45 -20.97 10.29 -15.13
C PRO A 45 -20.87 11.75 -15.59
N GLN A 46 -22.00 12.43 -15.71
CA GLN A 46 -22.06 13.86 -16.03
C GLN A 46 -22.44 14.70 -14.81
N THR A 47 -23.10 14.09 -13.84
CA THR A 47 -23.60 14.70 -12.61
C THR A 47 -23.24 13.85 -11.37
N ASN A 48 -23.33 14.43 -10.18
CA ASN A 48 -23.19 13.64 -8.94
C ASN A 48 -24.35 12.64 -8.74
N ILE A 49 -25.52 12.86 -9.36
CA ILE A 49 -26.61 11.86 -9.37
C ILE A 49 -26.16 10.59 -10.10
N ASP A 50 -25.43 10.73 -11.21
CA ASP A 50 -24.87 9.59 -11.95
C ASP A 50 -23.82 8.84 -11.13
N VAL A 51 -23.00 9.56 -10.35
CA VAL A 51 -22.02 8.97 -9.42
C VAL A 51 -22.73 8.16 -8.33
N THR A 52 -23.72 8.74 -7.64
CA THR A 52 -24.50 8.02 -6.62
C THR A 52 -25.22 6.81 -7.22
N ASN A 53 -25.80 6.94 -8.42
CA ASN A 53 -26.42 5.82 -9.12
C ASN A 53 -25.42 4.70 -9.45
N PHE A 54 -24.22 5.04 -9.91
CA PHE A 54 -23.15 4.06 -10.16
C PHE A 54 -22.77 3.31 -8.89
N ILE A 55 -22.56 4.01 -7.77
CA ILE A 55 -22.23 3.39 -6.47
C ILE A 55 -23.37 2.48 -5.99
N LEU A 56 -24.63 2.93 -6.05
CA LEU A 56 -25.81 2.13 -5.66
C LEU A 56 -25.99 0.86 -6.53
N LEU A 57 -25.62 0.92 -7.81
CA LEU A 57 -25.63 -0.23 -8.71
C LEU A 57 -24.50 -1.21 -8.39
N GLN A 58 -23.29 -0.71 -8.09
CA GLN A 58 -22.16 -1.53 -7.64
C GLN A 58 -22.41 -2.20 -6.28
N SER A 59 -22.98 -1.48 -5.32
CA SER A 59 -23.22 -1.99 -3.97
C SER A 59 -24.49 -2.85 -3.86
N ARG A 60 -25.15 -3.18 -4.98
CA ARG A 60 -26.42 -3.92 -4.97
C ARG A 60 -26.21 -5.40 -4.64
N GLN A 61 -26.62 -5.81 -3.45
CA GLN A 61 -26.53 -7.19 -2.98
C GLN A 61 -27.09 -8.19 -4.02
N GLY A 62 -26.37 -9.29 -4.23
CA GLY A 62 -26.74 -10.36 -5.17
C GLY A 62 -26.54 -10.01 -6.65
N THR A 63 -25.97 -8.85 -6.98
CA THR A 63 -25.68 -8.43 -8.36
C THR A 63 -24.18 -8.22 -8.55
N ASN A 64 -23.61 -8.64 -9.69
CA ASN A 64 -22.27 -8.22 -10.12
C ASN A 64 -22.42 -7.16 -11.22
N TYR A 65 -22.48 -5.89 -10.84
CA TYR A 65 -22.73 -4.81 -11.80
C TYR A 65 -21.58 -4.65 -12.80
N SER A 66 -20.32 -4.76 -12.36
CA SER A 66 -19.15 -4.75 -13.25
C SER A 66 -19.21 -5.82 -14.34
N GLN A 67 -19.64 -7.04 -14.02
CA GLN A 67 -19.83 -8.12 -14.99
C GLN A 67 -21.05 -7.87 -15.90
N THR A 68 -22.11 -7.26 -15.37
CA THR A 68 -23.35 -6.94 -16.12
C THR A 68 -23.12 -5.81 -17.13
N ALA A 69 -22.21 -4.87 -16.82
CA ALA A 69 -21.88 -3.74 -17.67
C ALA A 69 -20.79 -4.03 -18.73
N LEU A 70 -20.13 -5.18 -18.64
CA LEU A 70 -18.99 -5.55 -19.48
C LEU A 70 -19.42 -5.95 -20.90
N GLU A 71 -18.99 -5.20 -21.91
CA GLU A 71 -19.26 -5.51 -23.33
C GLU A 71 -18.27 -6.53 -23.91
N GLY A 72 -17.08 -6.64 -23.29
CA GLY A 72 -16.00 -7.49 -23.77
C GLY A 72 -14.68 -7.09 -23.15
N TYR A 73 -13.59 -7.31 -23.88
CA TYR A 73 -12.24 -6.94 -23.44
C TYR A 73 -11.45 -6.34 -24.59
N GLN A 74 -10.48 -5.49 -24.26
CA GLN A 74 -9.63 -4.80 -25.22
C GLN A 74 -8.19 -4.73 -24.73
N THR A 75 -7.24 -4.63 -25.66
CA THR A 75 -5.83 -4.39 -25.32
C THR A 75 -5.56 -2.89 -25.34
N VAL A 76 -5.21 -2.35 -24.18
CA VAL A 76 -4.69 -0.98 -24.03
C VAL A 76 -3.16 -1.05 -24.03
N SER A 77 -2.50 -0.10 -24.68
CA SER A 77 -1.04 -0.01 -24.73
C SER A 77 -0.62 1.45 -24.94
N GLY A 78 0.44 1.88 -24.26
CA GLY A 78 0.93 3.25 -24.31
C GLY A 78 2.25 3.42 -23.57
N THR A 79 2.80 4.63 -23.64
CA THR A 79 3.94 5.07 -22.82
C THR A 79 3.46 6.14 -21.87
N TYR A 80 3.66 5.91 -20.58
CA TYR A 80 3.20 6.79 -19.50
C TYR A 80 4.39 7.21 -18.64
N ASN A 81 4.38 8.47 -18.22
CA ASN A 81 5.30 8.98 -17.21
C ASN A 81 4.71 8.73 -15.82
N ILE A 82 5.46 8.08 -14.94
CA ILE A 82 5.08 7.84 -13.55
C ILE A 82 5.94 8.71 -12.63
N ALA A 83 5.30 9.49 -11.76
CA ALA A 83 5.99 10.29 -10.75
C ALA A 83 6.35 9.43 -9.54
N ALA A 84 7.59 9.56 -9.05
CA ALA A 84 8.08 8.79 -7.91
C ALA A 84 9.13 9.55 -7.10
N THR A 85 9.31 9.14 -5.85
CA THR A 85 10.37 9.59 -4.96
C THR A 85 11.18 8.38 -4.52
N TYR A 86 12.48 8.38 -4.77
CA TYR A 86 13.43 7.43 -4.19
C TYR A 86 14.12 8.08 -3.00
N CYS A 87 14.06 7.47 -1.81
CA CYS A 87 14.77 7.96 -0.63
C CYS A 87 15.76 6.91 -0.11
N ALA A 88 16.97 7.35 0.23
CA ALA A 88 18.00 6.54 0.85
C ALA A 88 18.45 7.14 2.20
N PRO A 89 19.04 6.33 3.10
CA PRO A 89 19.71 6.83 4.30
C PRO A 89 20.88 7.76 3.94
N ASP A 90 21.14 8.80 4.74
CA ASP A 90 22.28 9.73 4.56
C ASP A 90 23.66 9.03 4.56
N SER A 91 23.78 7.86 5.19
CA SER A 91 25.06 7.16 5.34
C SER A 91 24.91 5.65 5.13
N GLY A 92 25.94 5.06 4.52
CA GLY A 92 25.92 3.68 4.06
C GLY A 92 25.24 3.52 2.69
N SER A 93 25.34 2.31 2.13
CA SER A 93 24.60 1.93 0.92
C SER A 93 23.43 1.04 1.31
N ALA A 94 22.20 1.44 1.01
CA ALA A 94 21.02 0.61 1.24
C ALA A 94 21.07 -0.63 0.33
N SER A 95 21.23 -1.83 0.92
CA SER A 95 21.18 -3.11 0.22
C SER A 95 19.78 -3.58 -0.13
N THR A 96 18.74 -2.91 0.41
CA THR A 96 17.33 -3.27 0.24
C THR A 96 16.50 -2.03 -0.09
N VAL A 97 15.68 -2.12 -1.14
CA VAL A 97 14.69 -1.11 -1.55
C VAL A 97 13.28 -1.61 -1.30
N GLN A 98 12.48 -0.84 -0.56
CA GLN A 98 11.06 -1.08 -0.34
C GLN A 98 10.24 -0.26 -1.34
N VAL A 99 9.51 -0.93 -2.23
CA VAL A 99 8.58 -0.26 -3.16
C VAL A 99 7.23 -0.06 -2.48
N LEU A 100 6.76 1.18 -2.42
CA LEU A 100 5.61 1.61 -1.64
C LEU A 100 4.47 2.03 -2.58
N THR A 101 3.34 1.33 -2.52
CA THR A 101 2.13 1.59 -3.33
C THR A 101 1.03 2.16 -2.44
N HIS A 102 0.49 3.34 -2.76
CA HIS A 102 -0.57 3.97 -1.98
C HIS A 102 -1.97 3.41 -2.31
N GLY A 103 -2.91 3.55 -1.37
CA GLY A 103 -4.31 3.18 -1.54
C GLY A 103 -5.12 4.11 -2.43
N ILE A 104 -6.40 3.78 -2.57
CA ILE A 104 -7.38 4.72 -3.15
C ILE A 104 -7.54 5.89 -2.18
N GLY A 105 -7.70 7.12 -2.70
CA GLY A 105 -7.88 8.30 -1.85
C GLY A 105 -6.57 9.03 -1.52
N PHE A 106 -5.41 8.50 -1.94
CA PHE A 106 -4.09 9.05 -1.63
C PHE A 106 -3.17 9.10 -2.86
N ASP A 107 -1.99 9.73 -2.71
CA ASP A 107 -0.82 9.61 -3.59
C ASP A 107 0.40 9.10 -2.78
N ARG A 108 1.62 9.19 -3.33
CA ARG A 108 2.84 8.75 -2.65
C ARG A 108 3.11 9.43 -1.30
N SER A 109 2.53 10.61 -1.04
CA SER A 109 2.67 11.32 0.25
C SER A 109 2.04 10.56 1.43
N TYR A 110 1.18 9.57 1.19
CA TYR A 110 0.70 8.66 2.25
C TYR A 110 1.85 7.94 2.97
N TRP A 111 2.91 7.59 2.24
CA TRP A 111 4.08 6.91 2.79
C TRP A 111 5.12 7.88 3.39
N ASP A 112 5.06 9.16 3.01
CA ASP A 112 5.98 10.21 3.46
C ASP A 112 5.23 11.48 3.88
N SER A 113 4.25 11.33 4.77
CA SER A 113 3.37 12.42 5.14
C SER A 113 4.13 13.50 5.90
N PRO A 114 4.06 14.79 5.48
CA PRO A 114 4.68 15.90 6.20
C PRO A 114 3.92 16.26 7.50
N TYR A 115 2.74 15.68 7.73
CA TYR A 115 1.91 15.99 8.89
C TYR A 115 2.65 15.75 10.22
N ALA A 116 2.40 16.63 11.20
CA ALA A 116 3.08 16.65 12.48
C ALA A 116 4.62 16.55 12.38
N ASN A 117 5.24 17.35 11.49
CA ASN A 117 6.68 17.37 11.21
C ASN A 117 7.23 16.02 10.72
N GLY A 118 6.46 15.25 9.97
CA GLY A 118 6.88 13.96 9.45
C GLY A 118 6.80 12.81 10.45
N ASN A 119 6.08 12.97 11.57
CA ASN A 119 5.88 11.90 12.56
C ASN A 119 5.19 10.67 11.95
N TYR A 120 4.29 10.88 11.00
CA TYR A 120 3.54 9.83 10.30
C TYR A 120 4.23 9.35 9.01
N SER A 121 5.49 9.72 8.76
CA SER A 121 6.26 9.25 7.60
C SER A 121 6.84 7.84 7.84
N TYR A 122 6.30 6.85 7.14
CA TYR A 122 6.91 5.52 7.07
C TYR A 122 8.32 5.59 6.47
N VAL A 123 8.52 6.44 5.45
CA VAL A 123 9.84 6.64 4.81
C VAL A 123 10.91 7.06 5.83
N ASN A 124 10.61 7.97 6.76
CA ASN A 124 11.53 8.35 7.84
C ASN A 124 11.90 7.15 8.73
N GLN A 125 10.92 6.29 9.03
CA GLN A 125 11.12 5.11 9.88
C GLN A 125 11.88 3.99 9.15
N ALA A 126 11.73 3.87 7.83
CA ALA A 126 12.49 2.94 7.00
C ALA A 126 13.94 3.39 6.78
N THR A 127 14.18 4.65 6.41
CA THR A 127 15.54 5.16 6.15
C THR A 127 16.39 5.24 7.42
N SER A 128 15.80 5.56 8.57
CA SER A 128 16.49 5.50 9.88
C SER A 128 16.90 4.08 10.28
N ARG A 129 16.28 3.03 9.73
CA ARG A 129 16.72 1.64 9.86
C ARG A 129 17.64 1.15 8.73
N GLY A 130 18.06 2.03 7.82
CA GLY A 130 19.01 1.70 6.74
C GLY A 130 18.38 1.18 5.44
N TYR A 131 17.04 1.13 5.35
CA TYR A 131 16.35 0.77 4.11
C TYR A 131 16.30 1.96 3.15
N ALA A 132 16.33 1.70 1.85
CA ALA A 132 15.87 2.67 0.86
C ALA A 132 14.39 2.43 0.54
N THR A 133 13.69 3.48 0.11
CA THR A 133 12.29 3.41 -0.31
C THR A 133 12.12 3.96 -1.72
N PHE A 134 11.10 3.46 -2.41
CA PHE A 134 10.63 3.99 -3.70
C PHE A 134 9.11 4.10 -3.63
N ALA A 135 8.60 5.31 -3.42
CA ALA A 135 7.16 5.59 -3.40
C ALA A 135 6.75 6.27 -4.71
N PHE A 136 5.61 5.92 -5.28
CA PHE A 136 5.18 6.43 -6.60
C PHE A 136 3.69 6.73 -6.63
N ASP A 137 3.30 7.71 -7.45
CA ASP A 137 1.89 7.98 -7.72
C ASP A 137 1.39 6.95 -8.74
N ARG A 138 0.32 6.22 -8.41
CA ARG A 138 -0.29 5.23 -9.32
C ARG A 138 -0.65 5.87 -10.67
N LEU A 139 -0.61 5.07 -11.74
CA LEU A 139 -0.99 5.56 -13.06
C LEU A 139 -2.43 6.08 -13.02
N GLY A 140 -2.65 7.29 -13.52
CA GLY A 140 -3.93 7.99 -13.42
C GLY A 140 -4.05 8.95 -12.23
N ILE A 141 -3.13 8.94 -11.26
CA ILE A 141 -3.22 9.70 -10.00
C ILE A 141 -2.03 10.67 -9.83
N GLY A 142 -2.25 11.79 -9.13
CA GLY A 142 -1.20 12.69 -8.64
C GLY A 142 -0.45 13.41 -9.76
N HIS A 143 0.87 13.22 -9.80
CA HIS A 143 1.77 13.77 -10.82
C HIS A 143 2.11 12.76 -11.92
N SER A 144 1.56 11.54 -11.86
CA SER A 144 1.67 10.55 -12.93
C SER A 144 0.77 10.91 -14.12
N SER A 145 0.95 10.20 -15.23
CA SER A 145 0.13 10.43 -16.43
C SER A 145 -1.34 10.11 -16.17
N HIS A 146 -2.22 11.00 -16.60
CA HIS A 146 -3.67 10.82 -16.57
C HIS A 146 -4.17 10.29 -17.92
N GLY A 147 -5.33 9.61 -17.93
CA GLY A 147 -5.91 9.00 -19.11
C GLY A 147 -7.42 8.86 -19.01
N GLU A 148 -8.02 8.12 -19.95
CA GLU A 148 -9.47 7.94 -20.02
C GLU A 148 -9.98 7.06 -18.85
N PRO A 149 -10.90 7.56 -18.00
CA PRO A 149 -11.17 6.96 -16.70
C PRO A 149 -12.09 5.74 -16.70
N VAL A 150 -12.61 5.25 -17.84
CA VAL A 150 -13.52 4.07 -17.89
C VAL A 150 -12.83 2.85 -18.49
N ASN A 151 -12.17 3.01 -19.63
CA ASN A 151 -11.65 1.96 -20.51
C ASN A 151 -10.11 1.91 -20.55
N GLU A 152 -9.42 3.04 -20.31
CA GLU A 152 -7.95 3.11 -20.28
C GLU A 152 -7.39 2.91 -18.86
N ILE A 153 -7.74 3.78 -17.92
CA ILE A 153 -7.26 3.70 -16.53
C ILE A 153 -8.11 2.69 -15.75
N GLN A 154 -7.59 1.46 -15.66
CA GLN A 154 -8.14 0.34 -14.92
C GLN A 154 -7.01 -0.37 -14.16
N VAL A 155 -7.37 -1.12 -13.10
CA VAL A 155 -6.41 -1.83 -12.22
C VAL A 155 -5.38 -2.65 -13.01
N LEU A 156 -5.76 -3.27 -14.14
CA LEU A 156 -4.86 -4.11 -14.94
C LEU A 156 -3.78 -3.32 -15.70
N LEU A 157 -4.03 -2.05 -16.05
CA LEU A 157 -3.03 -1.16 -16.66
C LEU A 157 -2.09 -0.60 -15.58
N GLU A 158 -2.62 -0.27 -14.41
CA GLU A 158 -1.80 0.14 -13.26
C GLU A 158 -0.89 -0.99 -12.76
N VAL A 159 -1.39 -2.22 -12.70
CA VAL A 159 -0.57 -3.43 -12.49
C VAL A 159 0.55 -3.49 -13.50
N ALA A 160 0.31 -3.14 -14.77
CA ALA A 160 1.33 -3.11 -15.82
C ALA A 160 2.33 -1.93 -15.65
N ALA A 161 1.92 -0.81 -15.04
CA ALA A 161 2.80 0.28 -14.65
C ALA A 161 3.71 -0.11 -13.47
N LEU A 162 3.17 -0.57 -12.34
CA LEU A 162 3.96 -1.01 -11.18
C LEU A 162 4.85 -2.22 -11.51
N LYS A 163 4.33 -3.17 -12.29
CA LYS A 163 5.12 -4.15 -13.05
C LYS A 163 6.36 -3.48 -13.62
N SER A 164 6.17 -2.49 -14.49
CA SER A 164 7.25 -1.81 -15.18
C SER A 164 8.12 -0.97 -14.24
N LEU A 165 7.68 -0.56 -13.05
CA LEU A 165 8.51 0.14 -12.06
C LEU A 165 9.36 -0.79 -11.19
N THR A 166 8.81 -1.93 -10.76
CA THR A 166 9.52 -2.88 -9.90
C THR A 166 10.33 -3.87 -10.73
N ASP A 167 9.96 -4.10 -11.99
CA ASP A 167 10.90 -4.36 -13.09
C ASP A 167 12.10 -3.41 -12.92
N LYS A 168 11.77 -2.12 -13.00
CA LYS A 168 12.75 -1.07 -13.15
C LYS A 168 13.73 -1.03 -11.98
N ILE A 169 13.30 -1.24 -10.75
CA ILE A 169 14.21 -1.15 -9.60
C ILE A 169 15.20 -2.33 -9.50
N ARG A 170 14.93 -3.49 -10.12
CA ARG A 170 15.80 -4.68 -9.98
C ARG A 170 17.00 -4.75 -10.90
N GLU A 171 16.80 -4.54 -12.19
CA GLU A 171 17.85 -4.88 -13.16
C GLU A 171 18.87 -3.74 -13.37
N GLY A 172 18.65 -2.55 -12.78
CA GLY A 172 19.55 -1.38 -12.85
C GLY A 172 19.61 -0.68 -14.22
N SER A 173 19.45 -1.46 -15.30
CA SER A 173 18.95 -1.13 -16.64
C SER A 173 17.44 -0.92 -16.71
N ILE A 174 16.78 -1.48 -15.71
CA ILE A 174 15.43 -1.25 -15.28
C ILE A 174 14.32 -2.11 -16.03
N GLN A 175 14.05 -3.37 -15.55
CA GLN A 175 13.33 -4.52 -16.24
C GLN A 175 12.72 -5.75 -15.39
N GLY A 176 11.73 -6.52 -15.94
CA GLY A 176 11.31 -7.96 -15.70
C GLY A 176 10.27 -8.48 -14.60
N VAL A 177 9.01 -8.97 -14.91
CA VAL A 177 7.94 -9.58 -13.97
C VAL A 177 6.85 -10.51 -14.64
N PRO A 178 6.12 -11.40 -13.90
CA PRO A 178 4.71 -11.84 -14.10
C PRO A 178 3.63 -11.34 -13.06
N LYS A 179 2.34 -11.24 -13.45
CA LYS A 179 1.24 -10.38 -12.88
C LYS A 179 0.39 -10.95 -11.70
N TYR A 180 -0.36 -10.08 -10.98
CA TYR A 180 -1.13 -10.37 -9.74
C TYR A 180 -2.58 -9.73 -9.54
N GLY A 181 -3.36 -10.13 -8.50
CA GLY A 181 -4.80 -9.87 -8.19
C GLY A 181 -5.25 -10.37 -6.78
N LYS A 182 -6.45 -10.00 -6.28
CA LYS A 182 -6.78 -9.65 -4.86
C LYS A 182 -7.73 -10.58 -4.05
N ASN A 183 -8.14 -10.15 -2.83
CA ASN A 183 -9.38 -10.48 -2.10
C ASN A 183 -10.19 -9.17 -1.94
N GLY A 184 -11.52 -9.18 -2.00
CA GLY A 184 -12.34 -7.95 -2.09
C GLY A 184 -13.77 -8.04 -1.57
N THR A 185 -14.02 -8.94 -0.61
CA THR A 185 -15.37 -9.26 -0.09
C THR A 185 -16.15 -8.04 0.46
N PHE A 186 -15.46 -7.02 0.97
CA PHE A 186 -16.07 -5.86 1.66
C PHE A 186 -15.97 -4.54 0.88
N LEU A 187 -15.45 -4.57 -0.36
CA LEU A 187 -15.41 -3.43 -1.27
C LEU A 187 -16.76 -2.68 -1.42
N PRO A 188 -17.95 -3.32 -1.46
CA PRO A 188 -19.23 -2.60 -1.49
C PRO A 188 -19.44 -1.63 -0.34
N TYR A 189 -18.87 -1.89 0.84
CA TYR A 189 -18.95 -0.99 1.99
C TYR A 189 -17.99 0.20 1.87
N PHE A 190 -16.79 0.00 1.34
CA PHE A 190 -15.88 1.09 0.97
C PHE A 190 -16.48 2.03 -0.09
N LEU A 191 -17.15 1.47 -1.10
CA LEU A 191 -17.84 2.23 -2.14
C LEU A 191 -18.97 3.08 -1.56
N LEU A 192 -19.74 2.53 -0.62
CA LEU A 192 -20.84 3.22 0.05
C LEU A 192 -20.35 4.28 1.05
N GLY A 193 -19.39 3.93 1.91
CA GLY A 193 -18.81 4.80 2.92
C GLY A 193 -18.02 5.97 2.33
N GLY A 194 -17.46 5.80 1.13
CA GLY A 194 -16.69 6.83 0.44
C GLY A 194 -17.49 8.02 -0.09
N ASN A 195 -18.84 7.98 -0.05
CA ASN A 195 -19.74 9.08 -0.44
C ASN A 195 -19.25 9.83 -1.70
N PHE A 196 -18.91 9.10 -2.76
CA PHE A 196 -18.12 9.64 -3.86
C PHE A 196 -18.87 10.69 -4.70
N VAL A 197 -18.16 11.73 -5.14
CA VAL A 197 -18.60 12.78 -6.07
C VAL A 197 -17.58 12.97 -7.19
N GLN A 198 -17.93 13.70 -8.26
CA GLN A 198 -16.98 14.08 -9.32
C GLN A 198 -15.79 14.84 -8.72
N ALA A 199 -14.56 14.36 -8.93
CA ALA A 199 -13.35 14.92 -8.35
C ALA A 199 -13.19 16.42 -8.67
N ASN A 200 -13.53 16.83 -9.89
CA ASN A 200 -13.43 18.22 -10.35
C ASN A 200 -14.40 19.22 -9.69
N LYS A 201 -15.24 18.77 -8.76
CA LYS A 201 -16.03 19.65 -7.88
C LYS A 201 -15.27 20.05 -6.61
N ASN A 202 -14.21 19.33 -6.26
CA ASN A 202 -13.23 19.79 -5.26
C ASN A 202 -12.24 20.76 -5.94
N PRO A 203 -12.06 22.00 -5.44
CA PRO A 203 -11.09 22.95 -5.99
C PRO A 203 -9.65 22.42 -6.09
N ALA A 204 -9.23 21.55 -5.17
CA ALA A 204 -7.89 20.94 -5.19
C ALA A 204 -7.70 19.93 -6.35
N LEU A 205 -8.79 19.39 -6.88
CA LEU A 205 -8.82 18.35 -7.93
C LEU A 205 -9.51 18.85 -9.22
N ALA A 206 -9.64 20.17 -9.39
CA ALA A 206 -10.37 20.80 -10.50
C ALA A 206 -9.80 20.50 -11.90
N THR A 207 -8.57 20.00 -11.98
CA THR A 207 -7.87 19.62 -13.23
C THR A 207 -8.26 18.23 -13.75
N TYR A 208 -8.92 17.39 -12.95
CA TYR A 208 -9.35 16.07 -13.38
C TYR A 208 -10.61 16.12 -14.26
N VAL A 209 -10.75 15.17 -15.19
CA VAL A 209 -11.93 15.05 -16.06
C VAL A 209 -13.07 14.29 -15.37
N ASN A 210 -14.29 14.40 -15.90
CA ASN A 210 -15.44 13.61 -15.43
C ASN A 210 -15.12 12.10 -15.46
N GLY A 211 -15.56 11.35 -14.44
CA GLY A 211 -15.24 9.92 -14.27
C GLY A 211 -14.05 9.64 -13.34
N TYR A 212 -13.30 10.68 -12.97
CA TYR A 212 -12.53 10.70 -11.72
C TYR A 212 -13.45 11.09 -10.56
N LEU A 213 -13.40 10.31 -9.48
CA LEU A 213 -14.26 10.46 -8.30
C LEU A 213 -13.41 10.74 -7.06
N ALA A 214 -13.90 11.53 -6.11
CA ALA A 214 -13.26 11.74 -4.81
C ALA A 214 -14.33 11.68 -3.69
N PRO A 215 -13.95 11.40 -2.43
CA PRO A 215 -14.89 11.47 -1.32
C PRO A 215 -15.49 12.89 -1.18
N ALA A 216 -16.79 12.99 -0.91
CA ALA A 216 -17.47 14.30 -0.83
C ALA A 216 -16.99 15.18 0.32
N ASP A 217 -16.61 14.56 1.44
CA ASP A 217 -16.40 15.25 2.72
C ASP A 217 -15.54 14.42 3.68
N ALA A 218 -15.17 15.03 4.82
CA ALA A 218 -14.34 14.41 5.83
C ALA A 218 -14.99 13.20 6.54
N SER A 219 -16.33 13.12 6.61
CA SER A 219 -16.99 11.95 7.22
C SER A 219 -16.89 10.71 6.33
N ALA A 220 -16.84 10.89 5.01
CA ALA A 220 -16.59 9.84 4.05
C ALA A 220 -15.14 9.32 4.11
N VAL A 221 -14.17 10.23 4.20
CA VAL A 221 -12.76 9.90 4.47
C VAL A 221 -12.62 9.18 5.82
N GLN A 222 -13.28 9.66 6.87
CA GLN A 222 -13.26 9.03 8.18
C GLN A 222 -13.81 7.59 8.12
N THR A 223 -14.98 7.41 7.50
CA THR A 223 -15.67 6.10 7.40
C THR A 223 -14.82 5.04 6.69
N ASN A 224 -14.07 5.43 5.66
CA ASN A 224 -13.25 4.50 4.89
C ASN A 224 -11.87 4.24 5.50
N PHE A 225 -11.25 5.22 6.17
CA PHE A 225 -9.83 5.16 6.55
C PHE A 225 -9.53 5.14 8.06
N PHE A 226 -10.45 5.57 8.94
CA PHE A 226 -10.13 5.88 10.33
C PHE A 226 -11.00 5.12 11.34
N ALA A 227 -10.38 4.47 12.33
CA ALA A 227 -11.13 3.85 13.43
C ALA A 227 -11.63 4.87 14.47
N PRO A 228 -12.75 4.58 15.18
CA PRO A 228 -13.24 5.45 16.25
C PRO A 228 -12.22 5.63 17.39
N GLY A 229 -11.67 6.83 17.52
CA GLY A 229 -10.80 7.24 18.63
C GLY A 229 -9.30 7.01 18.43
N ASP A 230 -8.85 6.39 17.34
CA ASP A 230 -7.42 6.09 17.09
C ASP A 230 -6.71 7.10 16.16
N PHE A 231 -7.16 8.36 16.11
CA PHE A 231 -6.52 9.40 15.27
C PHE A 231 -6.62 10.82 15.85
N ASP A 232 -5.72 11.70 15.40
CA ASP A 232 -5.76 13.14 15.65
C ASP A 232 -6.84 13.78 14.76
N PRO A 233 -7.87 14.46 15.31
CA PRO A 233 -8.91 15.10 14.49
C PRO A 233 -8.40 16.04 13.40
N ASN A 234 -7.21 16.61 13.57
CA ASN A 234 -6.57 17.46 12.56
C ASN A 234 -5.97 16.65 11.39
N ILE A 235 -5.53 15.40 11.60
CA ILE A 235 -5.02 14.54 10.51
C ILE A 235 -6.14 14.13 9.54
N LEU A 236 -7.39 14.03 10.02
CA LEU A 236 -8.55 13.83 9.16
C LEU A 236 -8.80 15.04 8.25
N THR A 237 -8.62 16.25 8.77
CA THR A 237 -8.70 17.49 7.96
C THR A 237 -7.60 17.51 6.90
N PHE A 238 -6.36 17.16 7.28
CA PHE A 238 -5.24 17.02 6.36
C PHE A 238 -5.55 15.99 5.26
N ALA A 239 -5.92 14.76 5.63
CA ALA A 239 -6.24 13.68 4.68
C ALA A 239 -7.40 14.02 3.74
N THR A 240 -8.38 14.80 4.20
CA THR A 240 -9.48 15.28 3.34
C THR A 240 -9.02 16.36 2.35
N GLN A 241 -8.08 17.22 2.74
CA GLN A 241 -7.57 18.31 1.90
C GLN A 241 -6.50 17.84 0.89
N THR A 242 -5.73 16.81 1.23
CA THR A 242 -4.67 16.24 0.39
C THR A 242 -5.09 14.94 -0.32
N GLY A 243 -6.34 14.51 -0.14
CA GLY A 243 -6.87 13.29 -0.73
C GLY A 243 -6.95 13.35 -2.26
N GLN A 244 -6.71 12.21 -2.89
CA GLN A 244 -6.64 12.04 -4.34
C GLN A 244 -7.85 11.26 -4.89
N PRO A 245 -8.14 11.37 -6.20
CA PRO A 245 -9.30 10.72 -6.77
C PRO A 245 -9.09 9.22 -7.05
N VAL A 246 -10.14 8.58 -7.57
CA VAL A 246 -10.21 7.20 -8.05
C VAL A 246 -10.92 7.20 -9.40
N THR A 247 -10.57 6.29 -10.33
CA THR A 247 -11.28 6.21 -11.62
C THR A 247 -12.44 5.23 -11.55
N ILE A 248 -13.49 5.46 -12.35
CA ILE A 248 -14.58 4.48 -12.49
C ILE A 248 -14.10 3.16 -13.08
N GLY A 249 -13.12 3.18 -13.98
CA GLY A 249 -12.47 2.00 -14.55
C GLY A 249 -11.74 1.18 -13.48
N GLU A 250 -11.08 1.83 -12.52
CA GLU A 250 -10.53 1.17 -11.33
C GLU A 250 -11.66 0.53 -10.51
N LEU A 251 -12.70 1.29 -10.13
CA LEU A 251 -13.81 0.78 -9.32
C LEU A 251 -14.61 -0.34 -10.01
N LEU A 252 -14.74 -0.31 -11.35
CA LEU A 252 -15.32 -1.39 -12.15
C LEU A 252 -14.47 -2.67 -12.08
N THR A 253 -13.14 -2.55 -12.12
CA THR A 253 -12.25 -3.70 -12.30
C THR A 253 -11.64 -4.25 -11.03
N ILE A 254 -11.56 -3.47 -9.95
CA ILE A 254 -10.98 -3.88 -8.66
C ILE A 254 -11.67 -5.12 -8.09
N GLY A 255 -13.01 -5.19 -8.10
CA GLY A 255 -13.78 -6.37 -7.69
C GLY A 255 -13.69 -7.56 -8.67
N GLY A 256 -13.43 -7.32 -9.96
CA GLY A 256 -13.23 -8.39 -10.95
C GLY A 256 -11.89 -9.13 -10.80
N SER A 257 -10.98 -8.61 -9.96
CA SER A 257 -9.63 -9.14 -9.78
C SER A 257 -9.48 -10.15 -8.62
N THR A 258 -10.56 -10.42 -7.87
CA THR A 258 -10.48 -10.93 -6.47
C THR A 258 -10.68 -12.43 -6.29
N GLY A 259 -10.17 -13.29 -7.18
CA GLY A 259 -10.43 -14.73 -7.11
C GLY A 259 -9.42 -15.65 -7.80
N SER A 260 -8.27 -15.12 -8.23
CA SER A 260 -7.20 -15.93 -8.82
C SER A 260 -6.26 -16.48 -7.72
N LYS A 261 -5.26 -17.30 -8.09
CA LYS A 261 -4.22 -17.77 -7.15
C LYS A 261 -2.87 -17.12 -7.40
N ASN A 262 -2.19 -16.78 -6.32
CA ASN A 262 -0.76 -16.57 -6.27
C ASN A 262 -0.01 -17.91 -6.28
N LEU A 263 1.19 -17.90 -6.84
CA LEU A 263 2.16 -18.97 -6.68
C LEU A 263 3.49 -18.48 -6.06
N PHE A 264 3.55 -17.23 -5.57
CA PHE A 264 4.67 -16.65 -4.81
C PHE A 264 5.09 -17.57 -3.67
N LYS A 265 6.40 -17.80 -3.55
CA LYS A 265 6.99 -18.79 -2.64
C LYS A 265 7.72 -18.18 -1.45
N GLY A 266 7.82 -16.86 -1.38
CA GLY A 266 8.57 -16.16 -0.34
C GLY A 266 7.71 -15.81 0.88
N PRO A 267 8.33 -15.17 1.89
CA PRO A 267 7.67 -14.56 3.03
C PRO A 267 6.60 -13.53 2.62
N VAL A 268 5.40 -13.66 3.19
CA VAL A 268 4.31 -12.66 3.09
C VAL A 268 3.80 -12.31 4.48
N LEU A 269 3.62 -11.01 4.73
CA LEU A 269 2.83 -10.48 5.84
C LEU A 269 1.55 -9.85 5.29
N ILE A 270 0.43 -10.10 5.96
CA ILE A 270 -0.81 -9.34 5.80
C ILE A 270 -1.03 -8.57 7.10
N ILE A 271 -0.93 -7.25 7.11
CA ILE A 271 -1.02 -6.40 8.31
C ILE A 271 -2.11 -5.34 8.17
N THR A 272 -3.22 -5.50 8.89
CA THR A 272 -4.43 -4.67 8.74
C THR A 272 -4.89 -4.07 10.07
N GLY A 273 -5.84 -3.13 10.05
CA GLY A 273 -6.47 -2.60 11.26
C GLY A 273 -7.59 -3.50 11.77
N GLU A 274 -7.77 -3.62 13.09
CA GLU A 274 -8.88 -4.36 13.71
C GLU A 274 -10.26 -3.96 13.15
N TYR A 275 -10.44 -2.67 12.88
CA TYR A 275 -11.66 -2.03 12.38
C TYR A 275 -11.59 -1.64 10.90
N ASP A 276 -10.77 -2.30 10.09
CA ASP A 276 -10.70 -2.07 8.64
C ASP A 276 -12.08 -2.33 7.97
N VAL A 277 -12.68 -1.27 7.43
CA VAL A 277 -13.97 -1.34 6.73
C VAL A 277 -13.82 -1.93 5.31
N PRO A 278 -12.85 -1.50 4.47
CA PRO A 278 -12.72 -2.00 3.09
C PRO A 278 -12.43 -3.50 2.94
N TYR A 279 -11.71 -4.12 3.89
CA TYR A 279 -11.29 -5.53 3.86
C TYR A 279 -12.01 -6.43 4.85
N CYS A 280 -12.59 -5.89 5.92
CA CYS A 280 -13.22 -6.69 6.97
C CYS A 280 -14.61 -6.20 7.39
N GLY A 281 -15.15 -5.16 6.76
CA GLY A 281 -16.45 -4.59 7.14
C GLY A 281 -16.45 -3.97 8.55
N GLY A 282 -15.28 -3.61 9.08
CA GLY A 282 -15.11 -3.02 10.40
C GLY A 282 -14.88 -4.03 11.53
N ASN A 283 -14.59 -5.30 11.24
CA ASN A 283 -14.17 -6.28 12.25
C ASN A 283 -13.32 -7.42 11.64
N CYS A 284 -12.00 -7.26 11.56
CA CYS A 284 -11.11 -8.28 11.01
C CYS A 284 -11.02 -9.58 11.83
N LEU A 285 -11.47 -9.56 13.08
CA LEU A 285 -11.52 -10.72 13.96
C LEU A 285 -12.78 -11.58 13.77
N ALA A 286 -13.75 -11.14 12.95
CA ALA A 286 -14.96 -11.89 12.61
C ALA A 286 -14.67 -13.03 11.60
N ALA A 287 -13.84 -13.99 12.01
CA ALA A 287 -13.30 -15.02 11.15
C ALA A 287 -14.37 -15.95 10.54
N PRO A 288 -14.32 -16.24 9.22
CA PRO A 288 -15.10 -17.31 8.61
C PRO A 288 -14.69 -18.69 9.14
N THR A 289 -15.61 -19.66 9.11
CA THR A 289 -15.37 -21.03 9.58
C THR A 289 -14.10 -21.64 8.96
N GLY A 290 -13.17 -22.06 9.82
CA GLY A 290 -11.89 -22.67 9.40
C GLY A 290 -10.71 -21.70 9.34
N TYR A 291 -10.91 -20.42 9.68
CA TYR A 291 -9.86 -19.41 9.79
C TYR A 291 -9.87 -18.75 11.18
N ASN A 292 -8.75 -18.14 11.55
CA ASN A 292 -8.54 -17.37 12.78
C ASN A 292 -8.93 -15.89 12.64
N SER A 293 -8.98 -15.37 11.42
CA SER A 293 -9.36 -13.99 11.10
C SER A 293 -9.83 -13.85 9.64
N ILE A 294 -10.46 -12.72 9.28
CA ILE A 294 -10.81 -12.42 7.89
C ILE A 294 -9.56 -12.34 7.00
N PRO A 295 -8.45 -11.66 7.36
CA PRO A 295 -7.26 -11.60 6.51
C PRO A 295 -6.56 -12.95 6.32
N GLU A 296 -6.67 -13.90 7.26
CA GLU A 296 -6.10 -15.25 7.07
C GLU A 296 -6.75 -16.00 5.91
N THR A 297 -7.98 -15.65 5.52
CA THR A 297 -8.62 -16.20 4.30
C THR A 297 -7.79 -15.96 3.03
N SER A 298 -6.93 -14.93 3.00
CA SER A 298 -6.01 -14.66 1.90
C SER A 298 -4.96 -15.79 1.70
N LYS A 299 -4.77 -16.69 2.68
CA LYS A 299 -3.91 -17.88 2.52
C LYS A 299 -4.37 -18.82 1.39
N GLN A 300 -5.67 -18.90 1.11
CA GLN A 300 -6.18 -19.75 0.02
C GLN A 300 -5.74 -19.26 -1.38
N TYR A 301 -5.50 -17.95 -1.49
CA TYR A 301 -4.98 -17.27 -2.66
C TYR A 301 -3.46 -17.16 -2.63
N LEU A 302 -2.80 -17.33 -1.46
CA LEU A 302 -1.34 -17.41 -1.28
C LEU A 302 -0.86 -18.83 -0.84
N PRO A 303 -1.23 -19.91 -1.56
CA PRO A 303 -0.96 -21.29 -1.13
C PRO A 303 0.53 -21.57 -0.93
N ASN A 304 1.39 -20.98 -1.76
CA ASN A 304 2.84 -21.23 -1.75
C ASN A 304 3.64 -20.30 -0.82
N ALA A 305 3.05 -19.23 -0.29
CA ALA A 305 3.77 -18.24 0.53
C ALA A 305 4.29 -18.86 1.83
N SER A 306 5.56 -18.62 2.15
CA SER A 306 6.23 -19.23 3.30
C SER A 306 7.38 -18.34 3.83
N PRO A 307 7.32 -17.89 5.11
CA PRO A 307 6.13 -17.91 5.96
C PRO A 307 4.99 -17.09 5.35
N PHE A 308 3.77 -17.38 5.78
CA PHE A 308 2.62 -16.49 5.61
C PHE A 308 2.19 -16.07 7.01
N GLN A 309 2.19 -14.77 7.27
CA GLN A 309 1.82 -14.19 8.56
C GLN A 309 0.63 -13.25 8.39
N VAL A 310 -0.21 -13.17 9.41
CA VAL A 310 -1.27 -12.19 9.54
C VAL A 310 -1.03 -11.44 10.83
N ASP A 311 -1.10 -10.12 10.76
CA ASP A 311 -1.05 -9.21 11.89
C ASP A 311 -2.27 -8.28 11.84
N ILE A 312 -2.81 -7.94 13.01
CA ILE A 312 -4.02 -7.13 13.15
C ILE A 312 -3.73 -6.07 14.21
N VAL A 313 -3.52 -4.85 13.74
CA VAL A 313 -3.20 -3.68 14.57
C VAL A 313 -4.44 -3.31 15.36
N LYS A 314 -4.44 -3.71 16.64
CA LYS A 314 -5.53 -3.47 17.58
C LYS A 314 -5.88 -1.99 17.67
N GLY A 315 -7.15 -1.65 17.61
CA GLY A 315 -7.64 -0.27 17.67
C GLY A 315 -7.65 0.46 16.32
N ALA A 316 -6.84 0.04 15.34
CA ALA A 316 -6.69 0.75 14.08
C ALA A 316 -7.79 0.41 13.06
N GLY A 317 -8.04 1.33 12.15
CA GLY A 317 -8.79 1.15 10.91
C GLY A 317 -7.87 0.99 9.70
N HIS A 318 -8.40 1.22 8.51
CA HIS A 318 -7.73 0.94 7.23
C HIS A 318 -6.47 1.78 6.95
N GLY A 319 -6.52 3.11 7.17
CA GLY A 319 -5.39 4.02 6.92
C GLY A 319 -4.34 3.95 8.03
N LEU A 320 -3.57 2.86 8.07
CA LEU A 320 -2.64 2.55 9.16
C LEU A 320 -1.56 3.61 9.39
N ASN A 321 -1.13 4.32 8.34
CA ASN A 321 -0.12 5.39 8.47
C ASN A 321 -0.66 6.64 9.19
N TYR A 322 -1.98 6.83 9.29
CA TYR A 322 -2.60 8.07 9.82
C TYR A 322 -3.26 7.91 11.20
N GLN A 323 -3.02 6.79 11.88
CA GLN A 323 -3.61 6.49 13.19
C GLN A 323 -2.53 6.47 14.29
N TYR A 324 -2.88 6.64 15.56
CA TYR A 324 -1.88 6.75 16.64
C TYR A 324 -1.00 5.48 16.74
N THR A 325 -1.57 4.34 16.34
CA THR A 325 -0.94 3.03 16.23
C THR A 325 0.11 2.88 15.10
N HIS A 326 0.29 3.87 14.21
CA HIS A 326 1.25 3.81 13.07
C HIS A 326 2.65 3.31 13.47
N THR A 327 3.20 3.72 14.62
CA THR A 327 4.53 3.26 15.06
C THR A 327 4.60 1.75 15.32
N THR A 328 3.51 1.14 15.78
CA THR A 328 3.36 -0.32 15.92
C THR A 328 3.43 -0.96 14.54
N THR A 329 2.55 -0.55 13.62
CA THR A 329 2.54 -0.99 12.22
C THR A 329 3.93 -0.94 11.57
N TYR A 330 4.64 0.19 11.73
CA TYR A 330 5.96 0.38 11.14
C TYR A 330 7.00 -0.57 11.75
N ASN A 331 6.93 -0.79 13.06
CA ASN A 331 7.82 -1.71 13.76
C ASN A 331 7.58 -3.17 13.36
N ASP A 332 6.33 -3.60 13.21
CA ASP A 332 5.98 -4.98 12.85
C ASP A 332 6.37 -5.29 11.39
N ILE A 333 6.11 -4.36 10.48
CA ILE A 333 6.60 -4.36 9.09
C ILE A 333 8.12 -4.52 9.01
N LEU A 334 8.88 -3.68 9.73
CA LEU A 334 10.34 -3.69 9.67
C LEU A 334 10.92 -4.93 10.38
N SER A 335 10.29 -5.38 11.47
CA SER A 335 10.65 -6.63 12.15
C SER A 335 10.42 -7.86 11.27
N PHE A 336 9.35 -7.89 10.48
CA PHE A 336 9.11 -8.95 9.51
C PHE A 336 10.23 -9.03 8.45
N PHE A 337 10.66 -7.87 7.93
CA PHE A 337 11.81 -7.78 7.03
C PHE A 337 13.09 -8.32 7.66
N GLU A 338 13.42 -7.85 8.87
CA GLU A 338 14.61 -8.28 9.62
C GLU A 338 14.62 -9.79 9.91
N GLN A 339 13.51 -10.35 10.41
CA GLN A 339 13.36 -11.77 10.73
C GLN A 339 13.52 -12.69 9.52
N ASN A 340 13.09 -12.23 8.35
CA ASN A 340 13.15 -12.98 7.09
C ASN A 340 14.37 -12.58 6.22
N GLY A 341 15.45 -12.13 6.85
CA GLY A 341 16.78 -12.03 6.25
C GLY A 341 17.05 -10.75 5.44
N LEU A 342 16.30 -9.67 5.67
CA LEU A 342 16.46 -8.38 4.99
C LEU A 342 16.85 -7.23 5.93
N ALA A 343 17.46 -7.52 7.08
CA ALA A 343 18.05 -6.47 7.91
C ALA A 343 19.04 -5.62 7.09
N ALA A 344 18.92 -4.29 7.15
CA ALA A 344 19.74 -3.40 6.34
C ALA A 344 21.23 -3.50 6.70
N SER A 345 22.11 -3.35 5.71
CA SER A 345 23.56 -3.33 5.91
C SER A 345 23.98 -2.11 6.74
N GLY A 346 24.16 -2.32 8.05
CA GLY A 346 24.46 -1.26 9.02
C GLY A 346 23.61 -1.32 10.29
N SER A 347 22.54 -2.13 10.32
CA SER A 347 21.74 -2.38 11.53
C SER A 347 22.53 -3.20 12.56
N GLY A 348 23.49 -2.57 13.23
CA GLY A 348 24.11 -3.12 14.42
C GLY A 348 23.03 -3.44 15.44
N LYS A 349 23.06 -4.63 16.04
CA LYS A 349 22.06 -5.09 17.02
C LYS A 349 21.99 -4.09 18.19
N SER A 350 21.01 -3.19 18.17
CA SER A 350 20.66 -2.39 19.34
C SER A 350 20.02 -3.35 20.35
N SER A 351 20.81 -3.77 21.33
CA SER A 351 20.35 -4.63 22.40
C SER A 351 19.41 -3.83 23.31
N GLN A 352 18.13 -3.71 22.93
CA GLN A 352 17.08 -3.45 23.90
C GLN A 352 17.05 -4.64 24.86
N ALA A 353 17.43 -4.41 26.10
CA ALA A 353 17.52 -5.46 27.10
C ALA A 353 16.11 -5.97 27.44
N GLN A 354 15.83 -7.23 27.11
CA GLN A 354 14.70 -7.92 27.71
C GLN A 354 14.90 -7.99 29.24
N PRO A 355 13.85 -7.74 30.06
CA PRO A 355 13.92 -8.04 31.47
C PRO A 355 14.11 -9.56 31.68
N PRO A 356 14.87 -9.99 32.70
CA PRO A 356 15.36 -11.36 32.79
C PRO A 356 14.24 -12.36 33.11
N ALA A 357 13.91 -13.22 32.15
CA ALA A 357 13.11 -14.42 32.39
C ALA A 357 13.98 -15.52 33.06
N GLY A 358 13.39 -16.24 34.03
CA GLY A 358 14.09 -17.24 34.84
C GLY A 358 14.60 -18.44 34.05
N LYS A 359 15.76 -18.96 34.45
CA LYS A 359 16.48 -20.08 33.82
C LYS A 359 16.00 -21.44 34.36
N PRO A 360 15.70 -22.42 33.49
CA PRO A 360 15.90 -23.84 33.77
C PRO A 360 17.05 -24.44 32.92
N PRO A 361 17.56 -25.65 33.24
CA PRO A 361 18.92 -26.02 32.87
C PRO A 361 19.07 -26.98 31.66
N GLY A 362 20.07 -26.68 30.82
CA GLY A 362 21.02 -27.66 30.26
C GLY A 362 20.57 -28.57 29.12
N GLY A 363 21.36 -28.60 28.02
CA GLY A 363 21.33 -29.73 27.08
C GLY A 363 21.76 -29.44 25.65
N MET A 364 23.04 -29.74 25.34
CA MET A 364 23.57 -30.11 24.02
C MET A 364 23.54 -29.08 22.88
N GLY A 365 24.73 -28.73 22.38
CA GLY A 365 24.89 -27.80 21.25
C GLY A 365 24.75 -28.46 19.88
N GLY A 366 24.20 -27.69 18.93
CA GLY A 366 24.22 -27.99 17.50
C GLY A 366 25.00 -26.91 16.74
N ASN A 367 26.01 -27.31 15.98
CA ASN A 367 26.88 -26.41 15.23
C ASN A 367 26.18 -25.97 13.92
N TRP A 368 25.50 -24.82 13.93
CA TRP A 368 24.92 -24.24 12.72
C TRP A 368 26.01 -23.52 11.92
N GLY A 369 26.56 -24.23 10.94
CA GLY A 369 27.50 -23.65 9.98
C GLY A 369 26.86 -22.47 9.24
N THR A 370 27.52 -21.32 9.29
CA THR A 370 27.15 -20.12 8.55
C THR A 370 27.23 -20.40 7.04
N SER A 371 26.08 -20.52 6.37
CA SER A 371 26.02 -20.46 4.91
C SER A 371 26.43 -19.05 4.47
N ALA A 372 27.54 -18.95 3.74
CA ALA A 372 28.05 -17.67 3.26
C ALA A 372 27.02 -16.98 2.35
N ALA A 373 26.86 -15.67 2.52
CA ALA A 373 26.01 -14.85 1.66
C ALA A 373 26.52 -14.90 0.21
N GLY A 374 25.64 -15.26 -0.73
CA GLY A 374 25.91 -15.17 -2.15
C GLY A 374 26.03 -13.70 -2.59
N ALA A 375 26.97 -13.41 -3.48
CA ALA A 375 27.33 -12.05 -3.84
C ALA A 375 26.28 -11.33 -4.72
N GLY A 376 26.10 -10.03 -4.47
CA GLY A 376 25.96 -9.03 -5.53
C GLY A 376 24.56 -8.78 -6.12
N GLY A 377 23.62 -8.27 -5.33
CA GLY A 377 22.41 -7.64 -5.85
C GLY A 377 21.58 -6.97 -4.75
N ASN A 378 21.00 -5.80 -5.03
CA ASN A 378 20.10 -5.13 -4.08
C ASN A 378 18.79 -5.92 -3.98
N ALA A 379 18.35 -6.21 -2.76
CA ALA A 379 17.04 -6.81 -2.52
C ALA A 379 15.93 -5.80 -2.79
N VAL A 380 14.81 -6.24 -3.37
CA VAL A 380 13.63 -5.39 -3.57
C VAL A 380 12.41 -6.07 -2.98
N THR A 381 11.72 -5.37 -2.08
CA THR A 381 10.46 -5.77 -1.44
C THR A 381 9.34 -4.83 -1.83
N GLN A 382 8.10 -5.20 -1.51
CA GLN A 382 6.92 -4.38 -1.76
C GLN A 382 6.05 -4.27 -0.52
N ILE A 383 5.49 -3.08 -0.35
CA ILE A 383 4.49 -2.72 0.65
C ILE A 383 3.34 -2.04 -0.11
N ASP A 384 2.11 -2.46 0.14
CA ASP A 384 0.92 -1.84 -0.41
C ASP A 384 -0.14 -1.56 0.66
N ASP A 385 -0.87 -0.48 0.39
CA ASP A 385 -2.06 -0.04 1.10
C ASP A 385 -3.27 -0.40 0.21
N GLY A 386 -3.59 -1.69 0.13
CA GLY A 386 -4.77 -2.20 -0.55
C GLY A 386 -4.66 -2.33 -2.07
N GLN A 387 -3.45 -2.29 -2.63
CA GLN A 387 -3.24 -2.21 -4.08
C GLN A 387 -2.31 -3.30 -4.62
N PRO A 388 -2.44 -3.69 -5.90
CA PRO A 388 -1.79 -4.88 -6.41
C PRO A 388 -0.26 -4.81 -6.29
N GLN A 389 0.38 -5.79 -5.67
CA GLN A 389 1.83 -5.97 -5.77
C GLN A 389 2.24 -6.80 -6.99
N VAL A 390 3.52 -6.74 -7.40
CA VAL A 390 3.98 -7.41 -8.63
C VAL A 390 5.44 -7.94 -8.49
N PRO A 391 5.78 -9.21 -8.80
CA PRO A 391 7.15 -9.75 -8.64
C PRO A 391 7.73 -10.39 -9.92
N THR A 392 8.56 -9.76 -10.74
CA THR A 392 9.80 -9.05 -10.48
C THR A 392 10.77 -9.86 -9.66
N GLY A 393 11.55 -10.68 -10.38
CA GLY A 393 12.53 -11.64 -9.87
C GLY A 393 12.00 -12.52 -8.75
N LYS A 394 12.86 -12.75 -7.76
CA LYS A 394 12.44 -13.07 -6.40
C LYS A 394 12.34 -11.74 -5.63
N PRO A 395 11.14 -11.19 -5.36
CA PRO A 395 10.98 -10.40 -4.14
C PRO A 395 11.43 -11.26 -3.00
N VAL A 396 12.24 -10.68 -2.14
CA VAL A 396 12.65 -11.42 -0.96
C VAL A 396 11.45 -11.50 -0.01
N GLN A 397 10.55 -10.49 0.03
CA GLN A 397 9.35 -10.43 0.87
C GLN A 397 8.24 -9.53 0.28
N GLN A 398 6.99 -9.70 0.73
CA GLN A 398 5.80 -8.89 0.38
C GLN A 398 4.95 -8.56 1.61
N ILE A 399 4.34 -7.36 1.66
CA ILE A 399 3.49 -6.88 2.76
C ILE A 399 2.25 -6.14 2.24
N SER A 400 1.04 -6.55 2.62
CA SER A 400 -0.25 -5.90 2.23
C SER A 400 -1.17 -5.72 3.44
N ASP A 401 -2.14 -4.81 3.35
CA ASP A 401 -3.17 -4.51 4.37
C ASP A 401 -4.39 -5.44 4.36
N GLY A 402 -4.34 -6.51 3.56
CA GLY A 402 -5.43 -7.48 3.43
C GLY A 402 -5.31 -8.33 2.16
N THR A 403 -4.59 -7.84 1.16
CA THR A 403 -4.61 -8.44 -0.18
C THR A 403 -3.55 -9.53 -0.37
N SER A 404 -4.00 -10.68 -0.83
CA SER A 404 -3.18 -11.58 -1.62
C SER A 404 -2.97 -11.02 -3.03
N ALA A 405 -1.90 -11.42 -3.69
CA ALA A 405 -1.60 -11.11 -5.09
C ALA A 405 -1.86 -12.39 -5.98
N SER A 406 -2.00 -12.39 -7.33
CA SER A 406 -2.55 -13.54 -8.15
C SER A 406 -2.58 -13.46 -9.72
N CYS A 407 -2.13 -14.51 -10.41
CA CYS A 407 -1.74 -14.60 -11.85
C CYS A 407 -2.59 -13.89 -12.97
N VAL A 408 -1.95 -13.62 -14.12
CA VAL A 408 -2.64 -13.31 -15.41
C VAL A 408 -2.04 -14.11 -16.58
N CYS A 409 -2.92 -14.69 -17.40
CA CYS A 409 -2.55 -15.43 -18.60
C CYS A 409 -1.95 -14.54 -19.69
N THR A 410 -0.71 -14.81 -20.09
CA THR A 410 -0.23 -14.47 -21.45
C THR A 410 -0.71 -15.56 -22.40
N SER A 411 -1.41 -15.18 -23.47
CA SER A 411 -1.77 -16.10 -24.54
C SER A 411 -0.51 -16.58 -25.28
N GLN A 412 -0.24 -17.87 -25.22
CA GLN A 412 0.56 -18.59 -26.23
C GLN A 412 -0.22 -19.84 -26.62
N SER A 413 -0.26 -20.09 -27.95
CA SER A 413 -1.13 -21.02 -28.69
C SER A 413 -2.63 -20.89 -28.40
#